data_AF-A0A5C6AC38-F1
#
_entry.id   AF-A0A5C6AC38-F1
#
_cell.length_a   1.000
_cell.length_b   1.000
_cell.length_c   1.000
_cell.angle_alpha   90.00
_cell.angle_beta   90.00
_cell.angle_gamma   90.00
#
_symmetry.space_group_name_H-M   'P 1'
#
loop_
_entity.id
_entity.type
_entity.pdbx_description
1 polymer ?
#
loop_
_entity_poly.entity_id
_entity_poly.type
_entity_poly.pdbx_seq_one_letter_code
_entity_poly.pdbx_strand_id
1 'polypeptide(L)'
;MNQPQPNNPLQGVTLKAMLEYLVAEYGWERLGERINIHCFNDEPTINSSLRFLRQTDWARAKVERLYLDSLSFDERKGKNAATDEVRDLGSVWDRARRD
;
A
#
# COMPACT_ATOMS: atom_id res chain seq x y z
N MET A 1 -26.85 16.92 -10.01
CA MET A 1 -26.48 15.89 -9.03
C MET A 1 -25.66 14.84 -9.76
N ASN A 2 -24.33 14.93 -9.71
CA ASN A 2 -23.46 14.06 -10.52
C ASN A 2 -23.17 12.77 -9.76
N GLN A 3 -23.54 11.65 -10.37
CA GLN A 3 -23.71 10.35 -9.73
C GLN A 3 -22.36 9.63 -9.55
N PRO A 4 -22.19 8.84 -8.47
CA PRO A 4 -20.99 8.03 -8.28
C PRO A 4 -20.94 6.92 -9.33
N GLN A 5 -19.94 6.96 -10.21
CA GLN A 5 -19.73 5.97 -11.26
C GLN A 5 -19.05 4.72 -10.67
N PRO A 6 -19.64 3.51 -10.80
CA PRO A 6 -19.10 2.29 -10.23
C PRO A 6 -18.44 1.43 -11.32
N ASN A 7 -17.33 1.86 -11.93
CA ASN A 7 -16.48 0.97 -12.74
C ASN A 7 -15.17 1.63 -13.20
N ASN A 8 -14.01 1.23 -12.66
CA ASN A 8 -12.79 0.90 -13.43
C ASN A 8 -11.58 0.58 -12.50
N PRO A 9 -11.12 -0.68 -12.41
CA PRO A 9 -10.20 -1.17 -11.38
C PRO A 9 -8.70 -0.92 -11.59
N LEU A 10 -8.22 -0.40 -12.74
CA LEU A 10 -6.79 -0.09 -12.98
C LEU A 10 -6.60 1.01 -14.04
N GLN A 11 -7.45 2.05 -14.10
CA GLN A 11 -7.19 3.16 -15.00
C GLN A 11 -6.26 4.21 -14.37
N GLY A 12 -5.01 4.24 -14.82
CA GLY A 12 -4.11 5.38 -14.69
C GLY A 12 -3.79 5.73 -13.24
N VAL A 13 -2.96 4.91 -12.58
CA VAL A 13 -2.49 5.20 -11.21
C VAL A 13 -1.82 6.58 -11.22
N THR A 14 -2.55 7.57 -10.73
CA THR A 14 -2.05 8.94 -10.62
C THR A 14 -1.12 9.02 -9.42
N LEU A 15 -0.26 10.03 -9.38
CA LEU A 15 0.55 10.34 -8.21
C LEU A 15 -0.28 10.44 -6.92
N LYS A 16 -1.54 10.89 -7.05
CA LYS A 16 -2.52 10.89 -5.96
C LYS A 16 -2.85 9.47 -5.50
N ALA A 17 -3.22 8.59 -6.42
CA ALA A 17 -3.55 7.21 -6.09
C ALA A 17 -2.37 6.45 -5.45
N MET A 18 -1.15 6.65 -5.97
CA MET A 18 0.06 6.04 -5.37
C MET A 18 0.26 6.52 -3.93
N LEU A 19 0.10 7.83 -3.69
CA LEU A 19 0.25 8.39 -2.36
C LEU A 19 -0.85 7.91 -1.41
N GLU A 20 -2.11 7.89 -1.85
CA GLU A 20 -3.23 7.37 -1.05
C GLU A 20 -3.03 5.90 -0.67
N TYR A 21 -2.56 5.06 -1.60
CA TYR A 21 -2.20 3.67 -1.32
C TYR A 21 -1.08 3.56 -0.28
N LEU A 22 0.01 4.30 -0.46
CA LEU A 22 1.14 4.27 0.47
C LEU A 22 0.77 4.77 1.86
N VAL A 23 -0.08 5.78 1.96
CA VAL A 23 -0.59 6.29 3.24
C VAL A 23 -1.50 5.27 3.90
N ALA A 24 -2.33 4.56 3.13
CA ALA A 24 -3.20 3.50 3.66
C ALA A 24 -2.40 2.29 4.18
N GLU A 25 -1.32 1.89 3.49
CA GLU A 25 -0.50 0.73 3.88
C GLU A 25 0.49 1.06 5.01
N TYR A 26 1.18 2.20 4.93
CA TYR A 26 2.28 2.53 5.85
C TYR A 26 1.94 3.60 6.88
N GLY A 27 0.99 4.49 6.58
CA GLY A 27 0.74 5.70 7.36
C GLY A 27 1.80 6.78 7.16
N TRP A 28 1.51 7.99 7.64
CA TRP A 28 2.35 9.18 7.45
C TRP A 28 3.69 9.11 8.20
N GLU A 29 3.72 8.55 9.41
CA GLU A 29 4.95 8.44 10.21
C GLU A 29 6.02 7.63 9.47
N ARG A 30 5.67 6.43 9.00
CA ARG A 30 6.59 5.56 8.26
C ARG A 30 6.97 6.14 6.91
N LEU A 31 6.08 6.89 6.28
CA LEU A 31 6.38 7.62 5.06
C LEU A 31 7.41 8.73 5.30
N GLY A 32 7.29 9.47 6.41
CA GLY A 32 8.26 10.48 6.83
C GLY A 32 9.64 9.89 7.15
N GLU A 33 9.67 8.70 7.77
CA GLU A 33 10.92 7.97 8.04
C GLU A 33 11.63 7.54 6.74
N ARG A 34 10.88 7.03 5.76
CA ARG A 34 11.42 6.57 4.47
C ARG A 34 11.76 7.72 3.52
N ILE A 35 10.91 8.73 3.51
CA ILE A 35 11.01 9.91 2.67
C ILE A 35 10.97 11.10 3.62
N ASN A 36 12.14 11.50 4.10
CA ASN A 36 12.28 12.63 5.01
C ASN A 36 11.98 13.96 4.27
N ILE A 37 10.70 14.28 4.17
CA ILE A 37 10.17 15.52 3.62
C ILE A 37 9.21 16.14 4.63
N HIS A 38 9.30 17.47 4.75
CA HIS A 38 8.54 18.24 5.73
C HIS A 38 7.02 18.03 5.62
N CYS A 39 6.49 17.83 4.42
CA CYS A 39 5.06 17.65 4.22
C CYS A 39 4.51 16.36 4.87
N PHE A 40 5.34 15.37 5.18
CA PHE A 40 4.89 14.16 5.88
C PHE A 40 4.98 14.28 7.40
N ASN A 41 5.79 15.19 7.92
CA ASN A 41 6.02 15.37 9.37
C ASN A 41 5.16 16.48 9.99
N ASP A 42 4.96 17.60 9.27
CA ASP A 42 4.28 18.78 9.84
C ASP A 42 2.81 18.93 9.37
N GLU A 43 2.54 18.74 8.07
CA GLU A 43 1.20 18.88 7.49
C GLU A 43 0.85 17.67 6.60
N PRO A 44 0.70 16.47 7.20
CA PRO A 44 0.44 15.22 6.48
C PRO A 44 -0.96 15.21 5.86
N THR A 45 -1.09 15.88 4.72
CA THR A 45 -2.31 15.91 3.93
C THR A 45 -2.00 15.54 2.48
N ILE A 46 -2.95 14.87 1.84
CA ILE A 46 -2.83 14.43 0.45
C ILE A 46 -2.61 15.64 -0.47
N ASN A 47 -3.36 16.73 -0.28
CA ASN A 47 -3.27 17.90 -1.16
C ASN A 47 -1.94 18.66 -1.00
N SER A 48 -1.46 18.87 0.23
CA SER A 48 -0.16 19.54 0.47
C SER A 48 0.99 18.70 -0.09
N SER A 49 0.96 17.39 0.17
CA SER A 49 1.92 16.44 -0.38
C SER A 49 1.93 16.43 -1.90
N LEU A 50 0.77 16.42 -2.56
CA LEU A 50 0.70 16.46 -4.02
C LEU A 50 1.23 17.76 -4.59
N ARG A 51 0.97 18.90 -3.94
CA ARG A 51 1.54 20.19 -4.37
C ARG A 51 3.06 20.18 -4.25
N PHE A 52 3.60 19.59 -3.18
CA PHE A 52 5.04 19.43 -2.97
C PHE A 52 5.67 18.49 -4.01
N LEU A 53 5.09 17.31 -4.21
CA LEU A 53 5.57 16.32 -5.18
C LEU A 53 5.47 16.81 -6.63
N ARG A 54 4.63 17.81 -6.92
CA ARG A 54 4.60 18.50 -8.23
C ARG A 54 5.77 19.45 -8.43
N GLN A 55 6.26 20.08 -7.35
CA GLN A 55 7.37 21.03 -7.39
C GLN A 55 8.73 20.36 -7.24
N THR A 56 8.77 19.17 -6.63
CA THR A 56 10.01 18.48 -6.26
C THR A 56 10.09 17.11 -6.94
N ASP A 57 10.69 17.06 -8.12
CA ASP A 57 10.71 15.85 -8.95
C ASP A 57 11.47 14.68 -8.30
N TRP A 58 12.56 14.93 -7.57
CA TRP A 58 13.27 13.86 -6.85
C TRP A 58 12.40 13.20 -5.77
N ALA A 59 11.49 13.95 -5.15
CA ALA A 59 10.58 13.43 -4.14
C ALA A 59 9.49 12.56 -4.79
N ARG A 60 8.97 13.00 -5.96
CA ARG A 60 8.07 12.18 -6.78
C ARG A 60 8.71 10.83 -7.12
N ALA A 61 9.94 10.83 -7.61
CA ALA A 61 10.65 9.61 -7.97
C ALA A 61 10.83 8.65 -6.76
N LYS A 62 11.02 9.18 -5.54
CA LYS A 62 11.08 8.36 -4.32
C LYS A 62 9.73 7.73 -3.98
N VAL A 63 8.63 8.49 -4.10
CA VAL A 63 7.26 7.97 -3.86
C VAL A 63 6.93 6.88 -4.88
N GLU A 64 7.23 7.09 -6.15
CA GLU A 64 7.03 6.08 -7.21
C GLU A 64 7.83 4.81 -6.94
N ARG A 65 9.11 4.95 -6.55
CA ARG A 65 9.95 3.81 -6.19
C ARG A 65 9.40 3.05 -4.97
N LEU A 66 8.94 3.75 -3.95
CA LEU A 66 8.35 3.13 -2.76
C LEU A 66 7.04 2.41 -3.10
N TYR A 67 6.22 2.98 -3.98
CA TYR A 67 5.01 2.35 -4.48
C TYR A 67 5.33 1.03 -5.20
N LEU A 68 6.32 1.01 -6.10
CA LEU A 68 6.75 -0.22 -6.77
C LEU A 68 7.28 -1.29 -5.79
N ASP A 69 8.04 -0.88 -4.77
CA ASP A 69 8.52 -1.78 -3.71
C ASP A 69 7.35 -2.43 -2.96
N SER A 70 6.34 -1.63 -2.59
CA SER A 70 5.15 -2.09 -1.88
C SER A 70 4.30 -3.06 -2.70
N LEU A 71 4.14 -2.83 -4.01
CA LEU A 71 3.44 -3.76 -4.90
C LEU A 71 4.17 -5.11 -4.99
N SER A 72 5.51 -5.08 -5.09
CA SER A 72 6.30 -6.31 -5.14
C SER A 72 6.25 -7.13 -3.83
N PHE A 73 6.01 -6.45 -2.70
CA PHE A 73 5.82 -7.09 -1.40
C PHE A 73 4.45 -7.75 -1.30
N ASP A 74 3.40 -7.11 -1.82
CA ASP A 74 2.04 -7.65 -1.83
C ASP A 74 1.93 -8.96 -2.63
N GLU A 75 2.58 -9.03 -3.80
CA GLU A 75 2.65 -10.27 -4.61
C GLU A 75 3.31 -11.44 -3.85
N ARG A 76 4.27 -11.16 -2.96
CA ARG A 76 4.87 -12.20 -2.10
C ARG A 76 4.00 -12.52 -0.90
N LYS A 77 3.32 -11.52 -0.32
CA LYS A 77 2.38 -11.70 0.79
C LYS A 77 1.20 -12.58 0.38
N GLY A 78 0.69 -12.44 -0.83
CA GLY A 78 -0.36 -13.32 -1.37
C GLY A 78 0.05 -14.81 -1.50
N LYS A 79 1.32 -15.10 -1.79
CA LYS A 79 1.85 -16.49 -1.83
C LYS A 79 2.14 -17.06 -0.44
N ASN A 80 2.63 -16.22 0.47
CA ASN A 80 2.96 -16.65 1.84
C ASN A 80 1.73 -16.73 2.75
N ALA A 81 0.69 -15.90 2.54
CA ALA A 81 -0.56 -15.97 3.30
C ALA A 81 -1.35 -17.26 3.01
N ALA A 82 -1.42 -17.68 1.73
CA ALA A 82 -2.00 -18.98 1.36
C ALA A 82 -1.21 -20.18 1.94
N THR A 83 0.06 -19.99 2.31
CA THR A 83 0.89 -21.04 2.93
C THR A 83 0.80 -21.03 4.46
N ASP A 84 0.47 -19.88 5.08
CA ASP A 84 0.30 -19.76 6.52
C ASP A 84 -1.12 -20.16 6.99
N GLU A 85 -2.17 -19.99 6.17
CA GLU A 85 -3.51 -20.53 6.46
C GLU A 85 -3.59 -22.07 6.35
N VAL A 86 -2.70 -22.70 5.58
CA VAL A 86 -2.65 -24.18 5.45
C VAL A 86 -1.98 -24.85 6.66
N ARG A 87 -1.28 -24.09 7.53
CA ARG A 87 -0.66 -24.64 8.74
C ARG A 87 -1.62 -24.80 9.92
N ASP A 88 -2.78 -24.14 9.91
CA ASP A 88 -3.77 -24.24 11.00
C ASP A 88 -4.85 -25.32 10.74
N LEU A 89 -5.10 -25.67 9.47
CA LEU A 89 -6.08 -26.72 9.10
C LEU A 89 -5.50 -28.16 9.08
N GLY A 90 -4.20 -28.31 9.33
CA GLY A 90 -3.49 -29.60 9.25
C GLY A 90 -3.62 -30.53 10.47
N SER A 91 -4.38 -30.18 11.51
CA SER A 91 -4.40 -30.96 12.77
C SER A 91 -5.77 -31.55 13.18
N VAL A 92 -6.80 -31.42 12.34
CA VAL A 92 -8.14 -31.95 12.64
C VAL A 92 -8.36 -33.37 12.06
N TRP A 93 -7.70 -33.72 10.95
CA TRP A 93 -7.84 -35.05 10.33
C TRP A 93 -6.97 -36.16 10.98
N ASP A 94 -5.98 -35.80 11.79
CA ASP A 94 -5.07 -36.78 12.43
C ASP A 94 -5.73 -37.51 13.63
N ARG A 95 -6.90 -37.05 14.09
CA ARG A 95 -7.60 -37.62 15.26
C ARG A 95 -8.62 -38.72 14.92
N ALA A 96 -8.92 -38.98 13.65
CA ALA A 96 -9.97 -39.93 13.23
C ALA A 96 -9.47 -41.35 12.86
N ARG A 97 -8.21 -41.70 13.16
CA ARG A 97 -7.62 -43.03 12.82
C ARG A 97 -7.31 -43.90 14.05
N ARG A 98 -7.81 -43.54 15.24
CA ARG A 98 -7.74 -44.34 16.46
C ARG A 98 -9.00 -44.09 17.29
N ASP A 99 -10.07 -44.80 16.96
CA ASP A 99 -11.07 -45.42 17.86
C ASP A 99 -12.05 -46.22 17.00
#